data_AF-A0A849WYW3-F1
#
_entry.id   AF-A0A849WYW3-F1
#
_cell.length_a   1.000
_cell.length_b   1.000
_cell.length_c   1.000
_cell.angle_alpha   90.00
_cell.angle_beta   90.00
_cell.angle_gamma   90.00
#
_symmetry.space_group_name_H-M   'P 1'
#
loop_
_entity.id
_entity.type
_entity.pdbx_description
1 polymer ?
#
loop_
_entity_poly.entity_id
_entity_poly.type
_entity_poly.pdbx_seq_one_letter_code
_entity_poly.pdbx_strand_id
1 'polypeptide(L)'
;LDRFPHVATGAFKRDLDAIRWPGKPEHFTAWKEGRTGFPLVDAAMRHFNDTGWMHNRLRMVTASFLVKDLLLDWRAGEEHFARNLLDFDLALNNGGWQWCAGTGCDAQPWFRVFNPWLQSRRFDPDGEFIRTYVPELRKVSTRELHRPGAHGNYAPLVDHSTQRDLVLKLFSGMK
;
A
#
# COMPACT_ATOMS: atom_id res chain seq x y z
N LEU A 1 6.82 -6.34 20.55
CA LEU A 1 8.30 -6.38 20.40
C LEU A 1 8.97 -6.98 21.64
N ASP A 2 8.56 -6.61 22.86
CA ASP A 2 9.04 -7.21 24.11
C ASP A 2 9.12 -8.76 24.10
N ARG A 3 8.00 -9.43 23.81
CA ARG A 3 7.95 -10.91 23.78
C ARG A 3 8.57 -11.56 22.54
N PHE A 4 8.68 -10.84 21.44
CA PHE A 4 9.19 -11.35 20.17
C PHE A 4 10.10 -10.31 19.50
N PRO A 5 11.34 -10.11 19.99
CA PRO A 5 12.20 -9.02 19.51
C PRO A 5 12.61 -9.13 18.04
N HIS A 6 12.74 -10.37 17.53
CA HIS A 6 13.10 -10.64 16.13
C HIS A 6 12.10 -10.05 15.11
N VAL A 7 10.87 -9.76 15.54
CA VAL A 7 9.80 -9.17 14.71
C VAL A 7 10.14 -7.74 14.30
N ALA A 8 11.07 -7.07 15.01
CA ALA A 8 11.54 -5.74 14.64
C ALA A 8 12.22 -5.73 13.25
N THR A 9 12.84 -6.82 12.83
CA THR A 9 13.60 -6.92 11.57
C THR A 9 13.08 -8.00 10.62
N GLY A 10 12.15 -8.85 11.07
CA GLY A 10 11.61 -9.97 10.31
C GLY A 10 10.11 -10.16 10.51
N ALA A 11 9.55 -11.11 9.75
CA ALA A 11 8.19 -11.54 9.88
C ALA A 11 7.96 -12.27 11.22
N PHE A 12 6.74 -12.20 11.74
CA PHE A 12 6.36 -12.95 12.93
C PHE A 12 6.50 -14.46 12.74
N LYS A 13 6.07 -14.96 11.57
CA LYS A 13 6.38 -16.33 11.14
C LYS A 13 7.64 -16.30 10.29
N ARG A 14 8.74 -16.87 10.80
CA ARG A 14 10.06 -16.84 10.15
C ARG A 14 10.08 -17.43 8.75
N ASP A 15 9.25 -18.42 8.45
CA ASP A 15 9.17 -19.00 7.10
C ASP A 15 8.77 -17.96 6.05
N LEU A 16 8.01 -16.92 6.44
CA LEU A 16 7.62 -15.83 5.55
C LEU A 16 8.77 -14.86 5.25
N ASP A 17 9.90 -14.93 5.98
CA ASP A 17 11.12 -14.20 5.62
C ASP A 17 11.72 -14.73 4.31
N ALA A 18 11.42 -15.98 3.93
CA ALA A 18 11.92 -16.59 2.70
C ALA A 18 11.11 -16.20 1.43
N ILE A 19 10.04 -15.41 1.57
CA ILE A 19 9.27 -14.93 0.42
C ILE A 19 10.17 -14.13 -0.52
N ARG A 20 10.27 -14.59 -1.77
CA ARG A 20 10.91 -13.85 -2.84
C ARG A 20 9.91 -12.92 -3.51
N TRP A 21 9.98 -11.65 -3.18
CA TRP A 21 9.11 -10.60 -3.71
C TRP A 21 9.44 -10.32 -5.19
N PRO A 22 8.54 -10.58 -6.15
CA PRO A 22 8.79 -10.40 -7.58
C PRO A 22 8.62 -8.95 -8.07
N GLY A 23 8.28 -8.03 -7.16
CA GLY A 23 8.07 -6.62 -7.46
C GLY A 23 9.30 -5.95 -8.08
N LYS A 24 9.03 -4.91 -8.86
CA LYS A 24 10.07 -4.18 -9.60
C LYS A 24 10.56 -2.96 -8.81
N PRO A 25 11.87 -2.69 -8.72
CA PRO A 25 12.38 -1.51 -8.00
C PRO A 25 11.78 -0.19 -8.49
N GLU A 26 11.47 -0.06 -9.77
CA GLU A 26 10.87 1.14 -10.36
C GLU A 26 9.46 1.41 -9.80
N HIS A 27 8.71 0.35 -9.49
CA HIS A 27 7.39 0.48 -8.86
C HIS A 27 7.49 1.05 -7.44
N PHE A 28 8.56 0.73 -6.71
CA PHE A 28 8.78 1.28 -5.38
C PHE A 28 9.03 2.79 -5.44
N THR A 29 9.83 3.23 -6.40
CA THR A 29 10.05 4.66 -6.66
C THR A 29 8.75 5.37 -7.01
N ALA A 30 7.96 4.82 -7.93
CA ALA A 30 6.67 5.39 -8.28
C ALA A 30 5.66 5.42 -7.12
N TRP A 31 5.68 4.42 -6.24
CA TRP A 31 4.86 4.41 -5.02
C TRP A 31 5.28 5.52 -4.05
N LYS A 32 6.58 5.66 -3.77
CA LYS A 32 7.09 6.75 -2.91
C LYS A 32 6.68 8.12 -3.42
N GLU A 33 6.68 8.32 -4.73
CA GLU A 33 6.40 9.61 -5.37
C GLU A 33 4.90 9.84 -5.66
N GLY A 34 4.03 8.87 -5.40
CA GLY A 34 2.60 8.96 -5.72
C GLY A 34 2.34 9.08 -7.23
N ARG A 35 2.96 8.19 -8.02
CA ARG A 35 2.81 8.08 -9.48
C ARG A 35 2.43 6.65 -9.92
N THR A 36 1.59 6.00 -9.13
CA THR A 36 1.14 4.61 -9.34
C THR A 36 0.01 4.48 -10.34
N GLY A 37 -0.70 5.57 -10.63
CA GLY A 37 -1.91 5.54 -11.46
C GLY A 37 -3.16 5.11 -10.68
N PHE A 38 -3.07 5.01 -9.36
CA PHE A 38 -4.18 4.72 -8.45
C PHE A 38 -4.47 5.96 -7.61
N PRO A 39 -5.51 6.75 -7.94
CA PRO A 39 -5.67 8.11 -7.42
C PRO A 39 -5.65 8.23 -5.90
N LEU A 40 -6.28 7.31 -5.16
CA LEU A 40 -6.27 7.34 -3.70
C LEU A 40 -4.87 7.04 -3.12
N VAL A 41 -4.14 6.10 -3.70
CA VAL A 41 -2.78 5.74 -3.27
C VAL A 41 -1.85 6.92 -3.54
N ASP A 42 -1.95 7.51 -4.73
CA ASP A 42 -1.12 8.62 -5.14
C ASP A 42 -1.38 9.88 -4.30
N ALA A 43 -2.65 10.20 -4.04
CA ALA A 43 -3.05 11.28 -3.14
C ALA A 43 -2.50 11.07 -1.73
N ALA A 44 -2.58 9.83 -1.21
CA ALA A 44 -2.06 9.50 0.12
C ALA A 44 -0.54 9.68 0.20
N MET A 45 0.20 9.18 -0.79
CA MET A 45 1.66 9.27 -0.80
C MET A 45 2.14 10.71 -0.99
N ARG A 46 1.48 11.50 -1.85
CA ARG A 46 1.79 12.94 -2.01
C ARG A 46 1.50 13.73 -0.75
N HIS A 47 0.33 13.53 -0.14
CA HIS A 47 0.01 14.13 1.15
C HIS A 47 1.02 13.78 2.24
N PHE A 48 1.46 12.51 2.28
CA PHE A 48 2.47 12.07 3.23
C PHE A 48 3.84 12.72 2.99
N ASN A 49 4.27 12.84 1.74
CA ASN A 49 5.52 13.53 1.41
C ASN A 49 5.48 15.03 1.77
N ASP A 50 4.32 15.67 1.60
CA ASP A 50 4.15 17.09 1.88
C ASP A 50 4.09 17.40 3.39
N THR A 51 3.52 16.48 4.19
CA THR A 51 3.17 16.75 5.60
C THR A 51 3.92 15.91 6.62
N GLY A 52 4.54 14.80 6.21
CA GLY A 52 5.10 13.79 7.11
C GLY A 52 4.05 13.03 7.94
N TRP A 53 2.75 13.19 7.63
CA TRP A 53 1.66 12.52 8.31
C TRP A 53 0.74 11.79 7.33
N MET A 54 0.18 10.66 7.76
CA MET A 54 -0.79 9.91 6.95
C MET A 54 -1.90 9.34 7.83
N HIS A 55 -3.16 9.60 7.48
CA HIS A 55 -4.30 9.01 8.19
C HIS A 55 -4.21 7.47 8.21
N ASN A 56 -4.54 6.85 9.35
CA ASN A 56 -4.35 5.40 9.55
C ASN A 56 -5.00 4.55 8.44
N ARG A 57 -6.19 4.90 7.96
CA ARG A 57 -6.83 4.20 6.83
C ARG A 57 -5.98 4.24 5.56
N LEU A 58 -5.35 5.37 5.26
CA LEU A 58 -4.49 5.53 4.11
C LEU A 58 -3.18 4.78 4.27
N ARG A 59 -2.64 4.68 5.51
CA ARG A 59 -1.50 3.79 5.81
C ARG A 59 -1.81 2.35 5.44
N MET A 60 -3.00 1.86 5.83
CA MET A 60 -3.43 0.50 5.49
C MET A 60 -3.58 0.30 3.97
N VAL A 61 -4.16 1.28 3.25
CA VAL A 61 -4.37 1.20 1.80
C VAL A 61 -3.03 1.21 1.06
N THR A 62 -2.13 2.13 1.38
CA THR A 62 -0.83 2.28 0.73
C THR A 62 0.10 1.11 1.03
N ALA A 63 0.10 0.61 2.27
CA ALA A 63 0.86 -0.58 2.65
C ALA A 63 0.33 -1.85 1.97
N SER A 64 -1.00 -2.04 1.96
CA SER A 64 -1.60 -3.18 1.23
C SER A 64 -1.27 -3.10 -0.26
N PHE A 65 -1.31 -1.91 -0.86
CA PHE A 65 -0.97 -1.74 -2.28
C PHE A 65 0.50 -2.08 -2.57
N LEU A 66 1.43 -1.59 -1.76
CA LEU A 66 2.86 -1.91 -1.92
C LEU A 66 3.10 -3.43 -1.90
N VAL A 67 2.49 -4.14 -0.94
CA VAL A 67 2.75 -5.56 -0.75
C VAL A 67 1.95 -6.44 -1.72
N LYS A 68 0.69 -6.10 -1.99
CA LYS A 68 -0.26 -6.98 -2.69
C LYS A 68 -0.49 -6.61 -4.15
N ASP A 69 -0.31 -5.35 -4.52
CA ASP A 69 -0.44 -4.89 -5.90
C ASP A 69 0.93 -4.69 -6.56
N LEU A 70 1.93 -4.19 -5.83
CA LEU A 70 3.29 -4.02 -6.38
C LEU A 70 4.20 -5.22 -6.14
N LEU A 71 3.76 -6.18 -5.30
CA LEU A 71 4.48 -7.38 -4.92
C LEU A 71 5.88 -7.09 -4.36
N LEU A 72 6.02 -5.98 -3.63
CA LEU A 72 7.26 -5.53 -3.01
C LEU A 72 7.36 -5.98 -1.56
N ASP A 73 8.59 -6.07 -1.07
CA ASP A 73 8.87 -6.39 0.33
C ASP A 73 8.32 -5.29 1.25
N TRP A 74 7.49 -5.68 2.22
CA TRP A 74 6.90 -4.79 3.21
C TRP A 74 7.97 -4.05 4.03
N ARG A 75 9.15 -4.64 4.22
CA ARG A 75 10.24 -4.02 4.99
C ARG A 75 10.74 -2.72 4.34
N ALA A 76 10.73 -2.64 3.00
CA ALA A 76 11.10 -1.42 2.29
C ALA A 76 10.08 -0.28 2.53
N GLY A 77 8.80 -0.63 2.60
CA GLY A 77 7.74 0.31 2.95
C GLY A 77 7.82 0.74 4.42
N GLU A 78 8.06 -0.22 5.32
CA GLU A 78 8.25 0.01 6.76
C GLU A 78 9.38 1.00 7.01
N GLU A 79 10.55 0.78 6.39
CA GLU A 79 11.71 1.65 6.51
C GLU A 79 11.43 3.04 5.91
N HIS A 80 10.72 3.12 4.78
CA HIS A 80 10.33 4.40 4.20
C HIS A 80 9.43 5.20 5.15
N PHE A 81 8.47 4.54 5.80
CA PHE A 81 7.60 5.17 6.79
C PHE A 81 8.37 5.58 8.05
N ALA A 82 9.27 4.72 8.54
CA ALA A 82 10.10 5.00 9.71
C ALA A 82 10.97 6.26 9.56
N ARG A 83 11.42 6.55 8.34
CA ARG A 83 12.25 7.72 8.05
C ARG A 83 11.48 9.04 7.92
N ASN A 84 10.17 8.99 7.61
CA ASN A 84 9.42 10.18 7.20
C ASN A 84 8.18 10.47 8.07
N LEU A 85 7.69 9.50 8.85
CA LEU A 85 6.53 9.70 9.73
C LEU A 85 6.90 10.57 10.93
N LEU A 86 6.19 11.69 11.09
CA LEU A 86 6.32 12.57 12.26
C LEU A 86 5.84 11.91 13.56
N ASP A 87 4.88 11.00 13.47
CA ASP A 87 4.32 10.24 14.60
C ASP A 87 4.87 8.80 14.66
N PHE A 88 6.10 8.60 14.20
CA PHE A 88 6.71 7.27 14.17
C PHE A 88 6.79 6.66 15.57
N ASP A 89 6.21 5.47 15.69
CA ASP A 89 6.44 4.53 16.78
C ASP A 89 6.79 3.18 16.17
N LEU A 90 7.90 2.58 16.63
CA LEU A 90 8.41 1.34 16.06
C LEU A 90 7.40 0.20 16.17
N ALA A 91 6.72 0.05 17.31
CA ALA A 91 5.80 -1.06 17.54
C ALA A 91 4.54 -0.92 16.66
N LEU A 92 4.00 0.29 16.55
CA LEU A 92 2.82 0.59 15.74
C LEU A 92 3.14 0.51 14.24
N ASN A 93 4.28 1.06 13.79
CA ASN A 93 4.69 0.99 12.39
C ASN A 93 4.93 -0.47 11.96
N ASN A 94 5.81 -1.18 12.67
CA ASN A 94 6.12 -2.57 12.38
C ASN A 94 4.87 -3.46 12.42
N GLY A 95 4.04 -3.32 13.45
CA GLY A 95 2.79 -4.07 13.58
C GLY A 95 1.82 -3.80 12.42
N GLY A 96 1.65 -2.54 12.04
CA GLY A 96 0.78 -2.14 10.93
C GLY A 96 1.24 -2.70 9.57
N TRP A 97 2.54 -2.65 9.29
CA TRP A 97 3.11 -3.21 8.07
C TRP A 97 2.97 -4.72 8.01
N GLN A 98 3.26 -5.43 9.11
CA GLN A 98 3.09 -6.87 9.16
C GLN A 98 1.63 -7.32 9.09
N TRP A 99 0.71 -6.52 9.65
CA TRP A 99 -0.72 -6.76 9.52
C TRP A 99 -1.18 -6.66 8.06
N CYS A 100 -0.75 -5.63 7.32
CA CYS A 100 -1.07 -5.47 5.90
C CYS A 100 -0.40 -6.52 5.01
N ALA A 101 0.83 -6.94 5.37
CA ALA A 101 1.55 -7.94 4.62
C ALA A 101 1.00 -9.36 4.80
N GLY A 102 0.26 -9.62 5.88
CA GLY A 102 -0.18 -10.98 6.24
C GLY A 102 0.92 -11.78 6.97
N THR A 103 1.94 -11.10 7.52
CA THR A 103 3.14 -11.71 8.10
C THR A 103 3.22 -11.61 9.62
N GLY A 104 2.32 -10.83 10.25
CA GLY A 104 2.26 -10.58 11.70
C GLY A 104 1.49 -11.61 12.53
N CYS A 105 1.50 -11.41 13.86
CA CYS A 105 0.89 -12.30 14.85
C CYS A 105 -0.64 -12.45 14.71
N ASP A 106 -1.34 -11.32 14.51
CA ASP A 106 -2.78 -11.25 14.23
C ASP A 106 -3.00 -10.60 12.85
N ALA A 107 -2.20 -11.05 11.88
CA ALA A 107 -2.25 -10.44 10.57
C ALA A 107 -3.56 -10.72 9.87
N GLN A 108 -3.97 -9.77 9.03
CA GLN A 108 -5.05 -10.01 8.10
C GLN A 108 -4.75 -11.28 7.30
N PRO A 109 -5.73 -12.18 7.09
CA PRO A 109 -5.49 -13.36 6.28
C PRO A 109 -4.90 -12.96 4.93
N TRP A 110 -3.79 -13.58 4.54
CA TRP A 110 -2.98 -13.18 3.38
C TRP A 110 -3.78 -13.10 2.07
N PHE A 111 -4.89 -13.82 1.98
CA PHE A 111 -5.79 -13.85 0.84
C PHE A 111 -6.76 -12.66 0.75
N ARG A 112 -6.89 -11.87 1.82
CA ARG A 112 -7.64 -10.62 1.78
C ARG A 112 -6.74 -9.55 1.17
N VAL A 113 -7.08 -9.15 -0.04
CA VAL A 113 -6.40 -8.09 -0.79
C VAL A 113 -7.35 -6.91 -0.88
N PHE A 114 -6.91 -5.72 -0.47
CA PHE A 114 -7.71 -4.52 -0.61
C PHE A 114 -7.80 -4.13 -2.08
N ASN A 115 -9.02 -3.93 -2.58
CA ASN A 115 -9.22 -3.35 -3.89
C ASN A 115 -9.10 -1.82 -3.79
N PRO A 116 -8.04 -1.19 -4.35
CA PRO A 116 -7.79 0.23 -4.15
C PRO A 116 -8.91 1.12 -4.71
N TRP A 117 -9.58 0.69 -5.78
CA TRP A 117 -10.72 1.39 -6.37
C TRP A 117 -11.93 1.40 -5.43
N LEU A 118 -12.21 0.27 -4.78
CA LEU A 118 -13.28 0.19 -3.79
C LEU A 118 -12.93 0.98 -2.52
N GLN A 119 -11.66 0.99 -2.10
CA GLN A 119 -11.22 1.83 -0.99
C GLN A 119 -11.36 3.31 -1.32
N SER A 120 -10.97 3.72 -2.53
CA SER A 120 -11.13 5.08 -3.06
C SER A 120 -12.59 5.55 -2.95
N ARG A 121 -13.53 4.80 -3.53
CA ARG A 121 -14.96 5.15 -3.47
C ARG A 121 -15.52 5.19 -2.04
N ARG A 122 -15.01 4.36 -1.13
CA ARG A 122 -15.52 4.23 0.23
C ARG A 122 -15.01 5.35 1.16
N PHE A 123 -13.75 5.74 1.01
CA PHE A 123 -13.07 6.63 1.95
C PHE A 123 -12.83 8.03 1.41
N ASP A 124 -13.11 8.27 0.13
CA ASP A 124 -13.14 9.60 -0.50
C ASP A 124 -14.28 9.65 -1.53
N PRO A 125 -15.55 9.48 -1.12
CA PRO A 125 -16.68 9.27 -2.05
C PRO A 125 -16.92 10.42 -3.02
N ASP A 126 -16.57 11.64 -2.63
CA ASP A 126 -16.68 12.84 -3.46
C ASP A 126 -15.38 13.14 -4.23
N GLY A 127 -14.27 12.51 -3.83
CA GLY A 127 -12.96 12.65 -4.45
C GLY A 127 -12.24 13.95 -4.10
N GLU A 128 -12.63 14.63 -3.03
CA GLU A 128 -12.07 15.93 -2.64
C GLU A 128 -10.61 15.79 -2.21
N PHE A 129 -10.31 14.73 -1.45
CA PHE A 129 -8.94 14.45 -1.01
C PHE A 129 -8.04 14.16 -2.20
N ILE A 130 -8.50 13.32 -3.13
CA ILE A 130 -7.76 13.00 -4.35
C ILE A 130 -7.49 14.26 -5.18
N ARG A 131 -8.49 15.13 -5.40
CA ARG A 131 -8.31 16.35 -6.21
C ARG A 131 -7.43 17.40 -5.56
N THR A 132 -7.31 17.36 -4.24
CA THR A 132 -6.41 18.22 -3.49
C THR A 132 -4.95 17.86 -3.79
N TYR A 133 -4.59 16.57 -3.68
CA TYR A 133 -3.20 16.11 -3.80
C TYR A 133 -2.82 15.59 -5.20
N VAL A 134 -3.79 15.34 -6.07
CA VAL A 134 -3.59 14.92 -7.47
C VAL A 134 -4.25 15.96 -8.38
N PRO A 135 -3.64 17.16 -8.52
CA PRO A 135 -4.26 18.30 -9.21
C PRO A 135 -4.58 18.02 -10.69
N GLU A 136 -3.85 17.12 -11.33
CA GLU A 136 -4.12 16.67 -12.71
C GLU A 136 -5.48 15.97 -12.87
N LEU A 137 -6.08 15.46 -11.78
CA LEU A 137 -7.39 14.81 -11.79
C LEU A 137 -8.55 15.74 -11.35
N ARG A 138 -8.29 17.03 -11.10
CA ARG A 138 -9.33 18.00 -10.62
C ARG A 138 -10.58 18.05 -11.49
N LYS A 139 -10.42 17.93 -12.81
CA LYS A 139 -11.52 18.01 -13.78
C LYS A 139 -12.21 16.66 -14.05
N VAL A 140 -11.68 15.57 -13.52
CA VAL A 140 -12.27 14.23 -13.70
C VAL A 140 -13.54 14.14 -12.86
N SER A 141 -14.61 13.61 -13.44
CA SER A 141 -15.87 13.44 -12.71
C SER A 141 -15.68 12.44 -11.56
N THR A 142 -16.42 12.59 -10.45
CA THR A 142 -16.29 11.68 -9.30
C THR A 142 -16.58 10.23 -9.68
N ARG A 143 -17.51 10.00 -10.62
CA ARG A 143 -17.80 8.67 -11.16
C ARG A 143 -16.59 8.05 -11.85
N GLU A 144 -15.86 8.82 -12.64
CA GLU A 144 -14.66 8.36 -13.35
C GLU A 144 -13.47 8.24 -12.41
N LEU A 145 -13.36 9.11 -11.40
CA LEU A 145 -12.26 9.14 -10.46
C LEU A 145 -12.05 7.80 -9.74
N HIS A 146 -13.15 7.12 -9.40
CA HIS A 146 -13.13 5.82 -8.73
C HIS A 146 -13.20 4.61 -9.68
N ARG A 147 -13.18 4.84 -11.00
CA ARG A 147 -13.29 3.78 -12.01
C ARG A 147 -11.91 3.46 -12.60
N PRO A 148 -11.49 2.19 -12.66
CA PRO A 148 -10.24 1.80 -13.30
C PRO A 148 -10.16 2.28 -14.76
N GLY A 149 -9.03 2.89 -15.13
CA GLY A 149 -8.72 3.28 -16.52
C GLY A 149 -9.55 4.43 -17.09
N ALA A 150 -10.28 5.20 -16.26
CA ALA A 150 -11.14 6.28 -16.71
C ALA A 150 -10.48 7.68 -16.67
N HIS A 151 -9.15 7.74 -16.56
CA HIS A 151 -8.40 8.96 -16.26
C HIS A 151 -7.47 9.43 -17.40
N GLY A 152 -7.72 8.98 -18.64
CA GLY A 152 -6.93 9.34 -19.81
C GLY A 152 -5.47 8.88 -19.68
N ASN A 153 -4.53 9.84 -19.69
CA ASN A 153 -3.09 9.56 -19.58
C ASN A 153 -2.64 9.14 -18.18
N TYR A 154 -3.51 9.24 -17.18
CA TYR A 154 -3.25 8.77 -15.82
C TYR A 154 -3.53 7.27 -15.73
N ALA A 155 -2.62 6.47 -16.26
CA ALA A 155 -2.78 5.03 -16.39
C ALA A 155 -2.23 4.27 -15.17
N PRO A 156 -2.93 3.22 -14.68
CA PRO A 156 -2.42 2.35 -13.63
C PRO A 156 -1.12 1.64 -14.05
N LEU A 157 -0.12 1.61 -13.16
CA LEU A 157 1.13 0.86 -13.39
C LEU A 157 0.91 -0.65 -13.47
N VAL A 158 -0.12 -1.14 -12.81
CA VAL A 158 -0.46 -2.56 -12.71
C VAL A 158 -1.97 -2.76 -12.80
N ASP A 159 -2.38 -3.93 -13.28
CA ASP A 159 -3.77 -4.38 -13.19
C ASP A 159 -4.03 -5.07 -11.83
N HIS A 160 -4.94 -4.51 -11.03
CA HIS A 160 -5.25 -5.01 -9.69
C HIS A 160 -5.70 -6.48 -9.69
N SER A 161 -6.52 -6.88 -10.68
CA SER A 161 -7.03 -8.26 -10.72
C SER A 161 -5.90 -9.26 -10.94
N THR A 162 -4.99 -8.94 -11.85
CA THR A 162 -3.79 -9.74 -12.13
C THR A 162 -2.88 -9.83 -10.91
N GLN A 163 -2.62 -8.71 -10.24
CA GLN A 163 -1.73 -8.68 -9.07
C GLN A 163 -2.32 -9.44 -7.88
N ARG A 164 -3.64 -9.35 -7.68
CA ARG A 164 -4.36 -10.14 -6.70
C ARG A 164 -4.12 -11.64 -6.92
N ASP A 165 -4.21 -12.13 -8.15
CA ASP A 165 -3.99 -13.54 -8.43
C ASP A 165 -2.52 -13.95 -8.24
N LEU A 166 -1.58 -13.08 -8.60
CA LEU A 166 -0.14 -13.30 -8.37
C LEU A 166 0.19 -13.39 -6.88
N VAL A 167 -0.32 -12.47 -6.05
CA VAL A 167 -0.03 -12.52 -4.61
C VAL A 167 -0.67 -13.73 -3.95
N LEU A 168 -1.87 -14.14 -4.37
CA LEU A 168 -2.50 -15.36 -3.85
C LEU A 168 -1.65 -16.60 -4.18
N LYS A 169 -1.12 -16.68 -5.40
CA LYS A 169 -0.20 -17.76 -5.81
C LYS A 169 1.09 -17.73 -4.98
N LEU A 170 1.69 -16.56 -4.80
CA LEU A 170 2.92 -16.37 -4.02
C LEU A 170 2.76 -16.92 -2.59
N PHE A 171 1.70 -16.52 -1.89
CA PHE A 171 1.47 -16.98 -0.51
C PHE A 171 1.03 -18.45 -0.44
N SER A 172 0.33 -18.97 -1.46
CA SER A 172 -0.06 -20.38 -1.48
C SER A 172 1.13 -21.33 -1.64
N GLY A 173 2.21 -20.89 -2.31
CA GLY A 173 3.44 -21.66 -2.49
C GLY A 173 4.38 -21.66 -1.28
N MET A 174 4.04 -20.93 -0.22
CA MET A 174 4.78 -20.91 1.05
C MET A 174 4.29 -21.99 2.04
N LYS A 175 3.39 -22.88 1.60
CA LYS A 175 2.89 -24.02 2.38
C LYS A 175 3.72 -25.27 2.16
#